data_AF-A0A0A2VX42-F1
#
_entry.id   AF-A0A0A2VX42-F1
#
_cell.length_a   1.000
_cell.length_b   1.000
_cell.length_c   1.000
_cell.angle_alpha   90.00
_cell.angle_beta   90.00
_cell.angle_gamma   90.00
#
_symmetry.space_group_name_H-M   'P 1'
#
loop_
_entity.id
_entity.type
_entity.pdbx_description
1 polymer ?
#
loop_
_entity_poly.entity_id
_entity_poly.type
_entity_poly.pdbx_seq_one_letter_code
_entity_poly.pdbx_strand_id
1 'polypeptide(L)'
;MARWKPETGAAALRAVVGPGGELQRSAGDRWGVTGEGEGGMIGIEGVVTRDERGVVVEARGEILMSYNAGGMYRAWIDDEGKPVMSVWSNTTHDEMPEGEHFE
;
A
#
# COMPACT_ATOMS: atom_id res chain seq x y z
N MET A 1 14.51 -2.29 -1.78
CA MET A 1 14.49 -2.64 -0.35
C MET A 1 14.78 -4.13 -0.18
N ALA A 2 13.95 -5.08 -0.65
CA ALA A 2 14.21 -6.53 -0.55
C ALA A 2 15.62 -7.02 -0.96
N ARG A 3 16.22 -6.49 -2.04
CA ARG A 3 17.59 -6.85 -2.47
C ARG A 3 18.72 -6.25 -1.61
N TRP A 4 18.42 -5.21 -0.85
CA TRP A 4 19.39 -4.41 -0.09
C TRP A 4 19.19 -4.51 1.43
N LYS A 5 18.01 -4.95 1.85
CA LYS A 5 17.58 -5.17 3.22
C LYS A 5 16.52 -6.27 3.22
N PRO A 6 16.69 -7.37 3.99
CA PRO A 6 15.76 -8.49 3.99
C PRO A 6 14.52 -8.14 4.82
N GLU A 7 13.63 -7.35 4.25
CA GLU A 7 12.35 -6.96 4.85
C GLU A 7 11.20 -7.17 3.85
N THR A 8 9.98 -7.30 4.36
CA THR A 8 8.79 -7.48 3.52
C THR A 8 8.51 -6.22 2.69
N GLY A 9 7.85 -6.38 1.54
CA GLY A 9 7.40 -5.25 0.73
C GLY A 9 6.55 -4.25 1.53
N ALA A 10 5.67 -4.74 2.40
CA ALA A 10 4.86 -3.93 3.30
C ALA A 10 5.71 -3.07 4.27
N ALA A 11 6.71 -3.69 4.92
CA ALA A 11 7.60 -2.98 5.84
C ALA A 11 8.43 -1.92 5.11
N ALA A 12 8.93 -2.27 3.92
CA ALA A 12 9.68 -1.37 3.07
C ALA A 12 8.84 -0.17 2.64
N LEU A 13 7.60 -0.40 2.21
CA LEU A 13 6.67 0.65 1.79
C LEU A 13 6.36 1.60 2.96
N ARG A 14 6.07 1.04 4.14
CA ARG A 14 5.82 1.81 5.36
C ARG A 14 7.03 2.66 5.76
N ALA A 15 8.25 2.15 5.60
CA ALA A 15 9.46 2.92 5.89
C ALA A 15 9.65 4.15 4.97
N VAL A 16 9.03 4.14 3.78
CA VAL A 16 9.07 5.27 2.84
C VAL A 16 7.91 6.23 3.10
N VAL A 17 6.66 5.77 2.98
CA VAL A 17 5.47 6.67 2.94
C VAL A 17 4.58 6.59 4.17
N GLY A 18 4.87 5.68 5.11
CA GLY A 18 4.12 5.58 6.37
C GLY A 18 4.53 6.66 7.39
N PRO A 19 3.84 6.73 8.54
CA PRO A 19 4.18 7.67 9.61
C PRO A 19 5.64 7.49 10.07
N GLY A 20 6.41 8.59 10.10
CA GLY A 20 7.85 8.60 10.38
C GLY A 20 8.74 8.16 9.22
N GLY A 21 8.16 7.86 8.05
CA GLY A 21 8.87 7.39 6.87
C GLY A 21 9.78 8.44 6.22
N GLU A 22 10.55 8.03 5.23
CA GLU A 22 11.46 8.91 4.47
C GLU A 22 10.73 10.11 3.86
N LEU A 23 9.50 9.91 3.36
CA LEU A 23 8.71 10.98 2.76
C LEU A 23 8.44 12.10 3.77
N GLN A 24 7.99 11.74 4.97
CA GLN A 24 7.80 12.68 6.08
C GLN A 24 9.12 13.34 6.49
N ARG A 25 10.19 12.55 6.65
CA ARG A 25 11.51 13.05 7.07
C ARG A 25 12.11 14.03 6.06
N SER A 26 11.82 13.86 4.76
CA SER A 26 12.28 14.79 3.72
C SER A 26 11.71 16.20 3.86
N ALA A 27 10.57 16.36 4.55
CA ALA A 27 9.97 17.66 4.80
C ALA A 27 10.71 18.46 5.88
N GLY A 28 11.38 17.79 6.83
CA GLY A 28 12.06 18.43 7.96
C GLY A 28 11.09 19.28 8.79
N ASP A 29 11.50 20.51 9.14
CA ASP A 29 10.70 21.46 9.94
C ASP A 29 9.42 21.95 9.26
N ARG A 30 9.20 21.58 7.98
CA ARG A 30 8.01 21.96 7.21
C ARG A 30 6.89 20.93 7.30
N TRP A 31 7.18 19.75 7.86
CA TRP A 31 6.17 18.71 8.07
C TRP A 31 4.98 19.25 8.87
N GLY A 32 3.76 19.06 8.36
CA GLY A 32 2.53 19.56 8.99
C GLY A 32 2.34 21.08 8.92
N VAL A 33 3.20 21.80 8.18
CA VAL A 33 3.08 23.26 7.97
C VAL A 33 2.73 23.57 6.52
N THR A 34 3.48 23.03 5.56
CA THR A 34 3.31 23.33 4.12
C THR A 34 2.64 22.22 3.33
N GLY A 35 2.31 21.09 3.98
CA GLY A 35 1.83 19.86 3.32
C GLY A 35 2.95 19.04 2.67
N GLU A 36 4.21 19.47 2.79
CA GLU A 36 5.33 18.72 2.24
C GLU A 36 5.60 17.42 3.01
N GLY A 37 5.98 16.38 2.27
CA GLY A 37 6.22 15.05 2.82
C GLY A 37 4.94 14.28 3.14
N GLU A 38 3.76 14.84 2.89
CA GLU A 38 2.47 14.16 3.05
C GLU A 38 2.11 13.41 1.77
N GLY A 39 1.69 12.16 1.91
CA GLY A 39 1.26 11.35 0.78
C GLY A 39 1.08 9.89 1.13
N GLY A 40 1.03 9.06 0.08
CA GLY A 40 0.87 7.62 0.19
C GLY A 40 1.27 6.92 -1.10
N MET A 41 1.35 5.61 -1.04
CA MET A 41 1.72 4.77 -2.17
C MET A 41 0.94 3.46 -2.12
N ILE A 42 0.48 3.04 -3.30
CA ILE A 42 -0.04 1.71 -3.56
C ILE A 42 1.00 0.92 -4.35
N GLY A 43 1.12 -0.37 -4.07
CA GLY A 43 2.02 -1.29 -4.74
C GLY A 43 1.40 -2.67 -4.87
N ILE A 44 1.85 -3.43 -5.87
CA ILE A 44 1.51 -4.84 -6.03
C ILE A 44 2.82 -5.62 -5.99
N GLU A 45 2.96 -6.50 -5.01
CA GLU A 45 4.10 -7.40 -4.90
C GLU A 45 3.75 -8.74 -5.56
N GLY A 46 4.33 -8.99 -6.73
CA GLY A 46 4.22 -10.27 -7.43
C GLY A 46 5.41 -11.17 -7.10
N VAL A 47 5.15 -12.37 -6.60
CA VAL A 47 6.17 -13.38 -6.32
C VAL A 47 5.89 -14.62 -7.17
N VAL A 48 6.91 -15.09 -7.87
CA VAL A 48 6.87 -16.32 -8.67
C VAL A 48 7.89 -17.30 -8.09
N THR A 49 7.42 -18.43 -7.58
CA THR A 49 8.27 -19.50 -7.05
C THR A 49 8.57 -20.50 -8.17
N ARG A 50 9.85 -20.88 -8.32
CA ARG A 50 10.30 -21.88 -9.30
C ARG A 50 10.98 -23.05 -8.61
N ASP A 51 10.81 -24.25 -9.16
CA ASP A 51 11.53 -25.44 -8.72
C ASP A 51 13.00 -25.45 -9.20
N GLU A 52 13.74 -26.49 -8.84
CA GLU A 52 15.15 -26.68 -9.23
C GLU A 52 15.37 -26.77 -10.74
N ARG A 53 14.33 -27.08 -11.51
CA ARG A 53 14.34 -27.16 -12.98
C ARG A 53 13.94 -25.82 -13.62
N GLY A 54 13.64 -24.81 -12.81
CA GLY A 54 13.20 -23.49 -13.25
C GLY A 54 11.72 -23.41 -13.63
N VAL A 55 10.93 -24.46 -13.36
CA VAL A 55 9.49 -24.50 -13.64
C VAL A 55 8.74 -23.69 -12.59
N VAL A 56 7.80 -22.85 -13.02
CA VAL A 56 6.93 -22.10 -12.08
C VAL A 56 6.01 -23.07 -11.36
N VAL A 57 6.09 -23.08 -10.03
CA VAL A 57 5.24 -23.92 -9.16
C VAL A 57 4.18 -23.12 -8.41
N GLU A 58 4.39 -21.80 -8.29
CA GLU A 58 3.49 -20.90 -7.58
C GLU A 58 3.65 -19.48 -8.11
N ALA A 59 2.55 -18.74 -8.17
CA ALA A 59 2.54 -17.30 -8.33
C ALA A 59 1.56 -16.70 -7.31
N ARG A 60 2.00 -15.69 -6.56
CA ARG A 60 1.18 -14.95 -5.61
C ARG A 60 1.33 -13.45 -5.83
N GLY A 61 0.25 -12.73 -5.56
CA GLY A 61 0.21 -11.27 -5.64
C GLY A 61 -0.28 -10.72 -4.31
N GLU A 62 0.39 -9.72 -3.77
CA GLU A 62 0.00 -9.05 -2.54
C GLU A 62 -0.21 -7.57 -2.82
N ILE A 63 -1.30 -7.01 -2.33
CA ILE A 63 -1.59 -5.57 -2.44
C ILE A 63 -0.99 -4.86 -1.23
N LEU A 64 -0.15 -3.87 -1.49
CA LEU A 64 0.55 -3.08 -0.48
C LEU A 64 0.05 -1.64 -0.53
N MET A 65 -0.32 -1.08 0.62
CA MET A 65 -0.82 0.28 0.70
C MET A 65 -0.35 0.91 2.00
N SER A 66 0.25 2.10 1.93
CA SER A 66 0.64 2.86 3.12
C SER A 66 0.62 4.36 2.82
N TYR A 67 0.36 5.17 3.83
CA TYR A 67 0.30 6.62 3.73
C TYR A 67 0.57 7.26 5.10
N ASN A 68 0.92 8.55 5.09
CA ASN A 68 1.16 9.37 6.27
C ASN A 68 0.30 10.64 6.30
N ALA A 69 -0.45 10.91 5.23
CA ALA A 69 -1.41 12.01 5.14
C ALA A 69 -2.64 11.73 6.02
N GLY A 70 -3.56 12.70 6.07
CA GLY A 70 -4.84 12.52 6.78
C GLY A 70 -5.65 11.33 6.27
N GLY A 71 -5.56 11.03 4.97
CA GLY A 71 -6.22 9.90 4.30
C GLY A 71 -5.63 9.64 2.91
N MET A 72 -6.02 8.54 2.29
CA MET A 72 -5.62 8.15 0.93
C MET A 72 -6.78 7.47 0.21
N TYR A 73 -7.38 8.19 -0.74
CA TYR A 73 -8.34 7.61 -1.70
C TYR A 73 -7.66 6.46 -2.45
N ARG A 74 -8.14 5.23 -2.23
CA ARG A 74 -7.60 4.03 -2.89
C ARG A 74 -8.69 2.99 -3.08
N ALA A 75 -8.50 2.15 -4.08
CA ALA A 75 -9.36 1.01 -4.35
C ALA A 75 -8.54 -0.20 -4.81
N TRP A 76 -9.05 -1.40 -4.56
CA TRP A 76 -8.44 -2.66 -4.97
C TRP A 76 -9.50 -3.77 -5.07
N ILE A 77 -9.07 -4.93 -5.58
CA ILE A 77 -9.87 -6.16 -5.56
C ILE A 77 -9.33 -7.02 -4.44
N ASP A 78 -10.19 -7.44 -3.50
CA ASP A 78 -9.81 -8.32 -2.40
C ASP A 78 -9.60 -9.77 -2.84
N ASP A 79 -9.21 -10.63 -1.90
CA ASP A 79 -8.94 -12.04 -2.16
C ASP A 79 -10.20 -12.84 -2.56
N GLU A 80 -11.40 -12.31 -2.33
CA GLU A 80 -12.68 -12.88 -2.77
C GLU A 80 -13.10 -12.36 -4.15
N GLY A 81 -12.30 -11.50 -4.78
CA GLY A 81 -12.61 -10.89 -6.07
C GLY A 81 -13.57 -9.71 -5.98
N LYS A 82 -13.84 -9.18 -4.78
CA LYS A 82 -14.76 -8.07 -4.58
C LYS A 82 -14.04 -6.72 -4.66
N PRO A 83 -14.65 -5.70 -5.29
CA PRO A 83 -14.09 -4.36 -5.28
C PRO A 83 -14.22 -3.74 -3.89
N VAL A 84 -13.13 -3.13 -3.42
CA VAL A 84 -13.06 -2.41 -2.15
C VAL A 84 -12.51 -1.01 -2.42
N MET A 85 -13.08 0.00 -1.76
CA MET A 85 -12.57 1.36 -1.74
C MET A 85 -12.44 1.83 -0.30
N SER A 86 -11.41 2.60 0.00
CA SER A 86 -11.26 3.24 1.30
C SER A 86 -10.44 4.52 1.19
N VAL A 87 -10.70 5.46 2.09
CA VAL A 87 -9.97 6.71 2.28
C VAL A 87 -9.17 6.65 3.58
N TRP A 88 -9.75 6.10 4.65
CA TRP A 88 -9.15 6.16 5.98
C TRP A 88 -8.52 4.82 6.38
N SER A 89 -7.80 4.79 7.51
CA SER A 89 -7.15 3.60 8.07
C SER A 89 -7.69 3.23 9.45
N ASN A 90 -8.93 3.63 9.72
CA ASN A 90 -9.75 3.01 10.74
C ASN A 90 -9.77 1.50 10.52
N THR A 91 -9.92 0.73 11.61
CA THR A 91 -9.78 -0.74 11.69
C THR A 91 -10.77 -1.54 10.83
N THR A 92 -11.49 -0.88 9.92
CA THR A 92 -12.50 -1.37 9.00
C THR A 92 -12.39 -0.60 7.70
N HIS A 93 -12.62 -1.25 6.55
CA HIS A 93 -12.77 -0.56 5.27
C HIS A 93 -13.97 0.40 5.31
N ASP A 94 -13.92 1.47 4.52
CA ASP A 94 -15.07 2.36 4.39
C ASP A 94 -16.21 1.58 3.69
N GLU A 95 -17.40 1.62 4.26
CA GLU A 95 -18.56 0.90 3.72
C GLU A 95 -18.90 1.46 2.33
N MET A 96 -18.90 0.60 1.31
CA MET A 96 -19.44 0.98 0.01
C MET A 96 -20.97 1.03 0.14
N PRO A 97 -21.65 2.07 -0.40
CA PRO A 97 -23.10 2.09 -0.43
C PRO A 97 -23.62 0.86 -1.17
N GLU A 98 -24.64 0.20 -0.62
CA GLU A 98 -25.31 -0.91 -1.30
C GLU A 98 -26.03 -0.36 -2.54
N GLY A 99 -25.50 -0.62 -3.74
CA GLY A 99 -26.20 -0.32 -5.00
C GLY A 99 -25.31 -0.19 -6.24
N GLU A 100 -25.89 -0.50 -7.40
CA GLU A 100 -25.32 -0.29 -8.76
C GLU A 100 -25.33 1.19 -9.17
N HIS A 101 -24.89 2.10 -8.29
CA HIS A 101 -24.80 3.52 -8.62
C HIS A 101 -23.36 3.93 -8.88
N PHE A 102 -22.86 3.50 -10.03
CA PHE A 102 -21.86 4.24 -10.79
C PHE A 102 -22.63 4.99 -11.88
N GLU A 103 -22.89 6.28 -11.67
CA GLU A 103 -23.21 7.19 -12.79
C GLU A 103 -21.92 7.53 -13.56
#